data_AF-A0A538QE29-F1
#
_entry.id   AF-A0A538QE29-F1
#
_cell.length_a   1.000
_cell.length_b   1.000
_cell.length_c   1.000
_cell.angle_alpha   90.00
_cell.angle_beta   90.00
_cell.angle_gamma   90.00
#
_symmetry.space_group_name_H-M   'P 1'
#
loop_
_entity.id
_entity.type
_entity.pdbx_description
1 polymer ?
#
loop_
_entity_poly.entity_id
_entity_poly.type
_entity_poly.pdbx_seq_one_letter_code
_entity_poly.pdbx_strand_id
1 'polypeptide(L)'
;MRLVPREIDKLLLHQAGVLAQKRLARGVRLNYPEAVALIATQLQVMDGVPELVTEVQVEGTFPDGTKLVTVHHPIVADHGDLALALYGSFLPVPDRARFSEAPRSLPAGEVIAGDGEVVLNAGRPTTELVVTNTGDRPIQVGSHYPFAETNRALAFDRAAAAGMRLDIPAGAAVRFEPGEQRTVRLVPGRGGQP
;
A
#
# COMPACT_ATOMS: atom_id res chain seq x y z
N MET A 1 38.01 3.97 2.57
CA MET A 1 37.01 4.00 1.47
C MET A 1 36.37 5.37 1.41
N ARG A 2 35.97 5.83 0.22
CA ARG A 2 35.15 7.04 0.05
C ARG A 2 33.69 6.61 -0.01
N LEU A 3 33.05 6.49 1.16
CA LEU A 3 31.65 6.07 1.25
C LEU A 3 30.74 7.27 1.02
N VAL A 4 29.71 7.09 0.19
CA VAL A 4 28.64 8.08 0.04
C VAL A 4 27.55 7.87 1.11
N PRO A 5 26.73 8.88 1.47
CA PRO A 5 25.74 8.77 2.54
C PRO A 5 24.82 7.53 2.44
N ARG A 6 24.30 7.24 1.25
CA ARG A 6 23.46 6.04 1.01
C ARG A 6 24.17 4.71 1.27
N GLU A 7 25.50 4.64 1.15
CA GLU A 7 26.25 3.42 1.45
C GLU A 7 26.43 3.25 2.96
N ILE A 8 26.55 4.36 3.70
CA ILE A 8 26.57 4.36 5.16
C ILE A 8 25.22 3.88 5.69
N ASP A 9 24.11 4.39 5.15
CA ASP A 9 22.76 3.98 5.55
C ASP A 9 22.50 2.49 5.29
N LYS A 10 22.93 1.98 4.12
CA LYS A 10 22.86 0.55 3.80
C LYS A 10 23.71 -0.31 4.74
N LEU A 11 24.86 0.20 5.17
CA LEU A 11 25.71 -0.50 6.16
C LEU A 11 25.03 -0.56 7.53
N LEU A 12 24.39 0.53 7.97
CA LEU A 12 23.61 0.55 9.21
C LEU A 12 22.42 -0.42 9.14
N LEU A 13 21.70 -0.45 8.01
CA LEU A 13 20.62 -1.40 7.78
C LEU A 13 21.14 -2.85 7.84
N HIS A 14 22.27 -3.14 7.21
CA HIS A 14 22.90 -4.46 7.30
C HIS A 14 23.26 -4.84 8.74
N GLN A 15 23.82 -3.91 9.52
CA GLN A 15 24.15 -4.16 10.93
C GLN A 15 22.91 -4.45 11.77
N ALA A 16 21.81 -3.74 11.54
CA ALA A 16 20.52 -4.03 12.17
C ALA A 16 19.99 -5.43 11.78
N GLY A 17 20.09 -5.79 10.50
CA GLY A 17 19.75 -7.13 10.01
C GLY A 17 20.60 -8.23 10.66
N VAL A 18 21.91 -8.04 10.77
CA VAL A 18 22.81 -9.00 11.43
C VAL A 18 22.48 -9.13 12.93
N LEU A 19 22.10 -8.05 13.60
CA LEU A 19 21.63 -8.10 14.98
C LEU A 19 20.35 -8.93 15.09
N ALA A 20 19.40 -8.74 14.19
CA ALA A 20 18.16 -9.53 14.11
C ALA A 20 18.47 -11.01 13.83
N GLN A 21 19.36 -11.32 12.88
CA GLN A 21 19.83 -12.69 12.60
C GLN A 21 20.44 -13.35 13.84
N LYS A 22 21.27 -12.64 14.61
CA LYS A 22 21.85 -13.14 15.87
C LYS A 22 20.80 -13.43 16.93
N ARG A 23 19.77 -12.59 17.04
CA ARG A 23 18.65 -12.82 17.97
C ARG A 23 17.83 -14.03 17.51
N LEU A 24 17.49 -14.11 16.23
CA LEU A 24 16.77 -15.22 15.63
C LEU A 24 17.51 -16.55 15.82
N ALA A 25 18.82 -16.59 15.56
CA ALA A 25 19.65 -17.79 15.74
C ALA A 25 19.70 -18.30 17.20
N ARG A 26 19.39 -17.42 18.18
CA ARG A 26 19.25 -17.82 19.59
C ARG A 26 17.85 -18.33 19.95
N GLY A 27 16.89 -18.26 19.03
CA GLY A 27 15.49 -18.61 19.27
C GLY A 27 14.65 -17.45 19.81
N VAL A 28 15.11 -16.20 19.65
CA VAL A 28 14.36 -15.02 20.07
C VAL A 28 13.35 -14.66 18.98
N ARG A 29 12.10 -14.41 19.38
CA ARG A 29 11.08 -13.85 18.49
C ARG A 29 11.35 -12.37 18.24
N LEU A 30 11.39 -11.99 16.98
CA LEU A 30 11.75 -10.65 16.54
C LEU A 30 10.59 -9.67 16.72
N ASN A 31 10.89 -8.45 17.13
CA ASN A 31 9.90 -7.36 17.15
C ASN A 31 9.75 -6.70 15.77
N TYR A 32 8.90 -5.67 15.66
CA TYR A 32 8.66 -4.97 14.40
C TYR A 32 9.94 -4.45 13.71
N PRO A 33 10.82 -3.65 14.34
CA PRO A 33 12.05 -3.19 13.70
C PRO A 33 12.99 -4.32 13.27
N GLU A 34 13.06 -5.39 14.05
CA GLU A 34 13.92 -6.55 13.75
C GLU A 34 13.37 -7.38 12.57
N ALA A 35 12.05 -7.53 12.49
CA ALA A 35 11.35 -8.19 11.39
C ALA A 35 11.32 -7.35 10.10
N VAL A 36 11.44 -6.02 10.20
CA VAL A 36 11.66 -5.17 9.01
C VAL A 36 13.10 -5.29 8.53
N ALA A 37 14.06 -5.33 9.46
CA ALA A 37 15.47 -5.55 9.13
C ALA A 37 15.75 -6.97 8.59
N LEU A 38 14.88 -7.93 8.88
CA LEU A 38 14.97 -9.32 8.46
C LEU A 38 13.58 -9.84 8.10
N ILE A 39 13.38 -10.21 6.82
CA ILE A 39 12.11 -10.78 6.33
C ILE A 39 11.84 -12.12 7.05
N ALA A 40 10.96 -12.09 8.04
CA ALA A 40 10.69 -13.19 8.97
C ALA A 40 9.28 -13.79 8.82
N THR A 41 8.97 -14.82 9.60
CA THR A 41 7.69 -15.57 9.59
C THR A 41 7.00 -15.56 10.96
N GLN A 42 5.72 -15.94 11.05
CA GLN A 42 4.85 -15.62 12.18
C GLN A 42 5.38 -16.12 13.53
N LEU A 43 5.87 -17.37 13.61
CA LEU A 43 6.41 -17.90 14.87
C LEU A 43 7.82 -17.38 15.20
N GLN A 44 8.51 -16.81 14.22
CA GLN A 44 9.81 -16.16 14.38
C GLN A 44 9.70 -14.69 14.77
N VAL A 45 8.49 -14.14 14.81
CA VAL A 45 8.20 -12.77 15.25
C VAL A 45 7.29 -12.74 16.47
N MET A 46 7.25 -11.60 17.14
CA MET A 46 6.30 -11.34 18.21
C MET A 46 4.88 -11.28 17.65
N ASP A 47 3.90 -11.58 18.50
CA ASP A 47 2.49 -11.40 18.17
C ASP A 47 2.20 -9.94 17.78
N GLY A 48 1.27 -9.73 16.85
CA GLY A 48 0.95 -8.40 16.30
C GLY A 48 1.93 -7.87 15.24
N VAL A 49 3.14 -8.45 15.11
CA VAL A 49 4.10 -8.04 14.07
C VAL A 49 3.61 -8.35 12.64
N PRO A 50 2.98 -9.51 12.34
CA PRO A 50 2.44 -9.79 11.01
C PRO A 50 1.48 -8.70 10.49
N GLU A 51 0.68 -8.13 11.38
CA GLU A 51 -0.32 -7.10 11.07
C GLU A 51 0.31 -5.72 10.86
N LEU A 52 1.46 -5.46 11.50
CA LEU A 52 2.18 -4.20 11.38
C LEU A 52 3.08 -4.13 10.14
N VAL A 53 3.65 -5.26 9.70
CA VAL A 53 4.58 -5.31 8.55
C VAL A 53 3.82 -5.65 7.27
N THR A 54 3.23 -4.64 6.63
CA THR A 54 2.50 -4.82 5.36
C THR A 54 3.43 -4.94 4.17
N GLU A 55 4.57 -4.26 4.20
CA GLU A 55 5.62 -4.37 3.19
C GLU A 55 7.00 -4.03 3.75
N VAL A 56 8.03 -4.59 3.14
CA VAL A 56 9.42 -4.21 3.37
C VAL A 56 10.02 -3.78 2.03
N GLN A 57 10.58 -2.56 2.01
CA GLN A 57 11.18 -1.96 0.82
C GLN A 57 12.67 -1.74 1.04
N VAL A 58 13.48 -2.13 0.05
CA VAL A 58 14.93 -1.90 0.08
C VAL A 58 15.47 -1.67 -1.32
N GLU A 59 16.44 -0.76 -1.44
CA GLU A 59 17.19 -0.60 -2.68
C GLU A 59 18.48 -1.41 -2.67
N GLY A 60 18.61 -2.36 -3.59
CA GLY A 60 19.82 -3.16 -3.81
C GLY A 60 20.59 -2.70 -5.05
N THR A 61 21.91 -2.87 -5.04
CA THR A 61 22.73 -2.72 -6.27
C THR A 61 22.93 -4.10 -6.87
N PHE A 62 22.29 -4.34 -8.02
CA PHE A 62 22.35 -5.56 -8.80
C PHE A 62 23.39 -5.40 -9.93
N PRO A 63 23.76 -6.48 -10.64
CA PRO A 63 24.67 -6.39 -11.80
C PRO A 63 24.23 -5.37 -12.87
N ASP A 64 22.93 -5.08 -12.96
CA ASP A 64 22.32 -4.15 -13.91
C ASP A 64 21.91 -2.80 -13.26
N GLY A 65 22.48 -2.47 -12.10
CA GLY A 65 22.30 -1.19 -11.42
C GLY A 65 21.41 -1.25 -10.17
N THR A 66 21.03 -0.08 -9.66
CA THR A 66 20.23 0.01 -8.42
C THR A 66 18.75 -0.23 -8.72
N LYS A 67 18.10 -1.10 -7.93
CA LYS A 67 16.68 -1.46 -8.06
C LYS A 67 15.99 -1.41 -6.70
N LEU A 68 14.74 -0.96 -6.70
CA LEU A 68 13.83 -1.09 -5.56
C LEU A 68 13.26 -2.50 -5.54
N VAL A 69 13.36 -3.17 -4.40
CA VAL A 69 12.71 -4.45 -4.13
C VAL A 69 11.66 -4.21 -3.05
N THR A 70 10.43 -4.63 -3.32
CA THR A 70 9.31 -4.57 -2.39
C THR A 70 8.85 -5.99 -2.10
N VAL A 71 8.84 -6.36 -0.83
CA VAL A 71 8.27 -7.63 -0.36
C VAL A 71 6.96 -7.31 0.33
N HIS A 72 5.85 -7.61 -0.35
CA HIS A 72 4.49 -7.44 0.20
C HIS A 72 4.17 -8.60 1.13
N HIS A 73 3.55 -8.29 2.27
CA HIS A 73 3.18 -9.24 3.32
C HIS A 73 4.29 -10.27 3.59
N PRO A 74 5.46 -9.85 4.09
CA PRO A 74 6.61 -10.75 4.26
C PRO A 74 6.34 -11.91 5.23
N ILE A 75 5.35 -11.77 6.12
CA ILE A 75 5.08 -12.69 7.23
C ILE A 75 3.79 -13.48 6.96
N VAL A 76 3.85 -14.45 6.03
CA VAL A 76 2.67 -15.18 5.51
C VAL A 76 2.53 -16.63 5.97
N ALA A 77 3.55 -17.17 6.62
CA ALA A 77 3.56 -18.55 7.10
C ALA A 77 3.93 -18.61 8.58
N ASP A 78 3.48 -19.66 9.26
CA ASP A 78 3.87 -19.95 10.65
C ASP A 78 5.38 -20.11 10.78
N HIS A 79 5.98 -20.81 9.82
CA HIS A 79 7.42 -21.05 9.75
C HIS A 79 7.98 -20.77 8.36
N GLY A 80 9.06 -19.99 8.34
CA GLY A 80 9.84 -19.68 7.16
C GLY A 80 11.03 -20.60 6.95
N ASP A 81 11.75 -20.33 5.87
CA ASP A 81 13.05 -20.90 5.65
C ASP A 81 14.10 -20.13 6.48
N LEU A 82 14.48 -20.71 7.62
CA LEU A 82 15.48 -20.14 8.50
C LEU A 82 16.88 -20.12 7.89
N ALA A 83 17.18 -20.98 6.91
CA ALA A 83 18.45 -20.95 6.21
C ALA A 83 18.53 -19.72 5.29
N LEU A 84 17.43 -19.36 4.63
CA LEU A 84 17.34 -18.12 3.85
C LEU A 84 17.37 -16.88 4.77
N ALA A 85 16.64 -16.89 5.88
CA ALA A 85 16.64 -15.81 6.86
C ALA A 85 18.04 -15.50 7.43
N LEU A 86 18.86 -16.55 7.60
CA LEU A 86 20.22 -16.47 8.13
C LEU A 86 21.30 -16.49 7.03
N TYR A 87 20.91 -16.39 5.76
CA TYR A 87 21.86 -16.40 4.65
C TYR A 87 22.92 -15.31 4.81
N GLY A 88 24.19 -15.66 4.52
CA GLY A 88 25.33 -14.77 4.63
C GLY A 88 25.76 -14.41 6.07
N SER A 89 25.03 -14.87 7.10
CA SER A 89 25.34 -14.54 8.51
C SER A 89 26.38 -15.46 9.16
N PHE A 90 26.60 -16.65 8.58
CA PHE A 90 27.41 -17.74 9.15
C PHE A 90 26.93 -18.25 10.52
N LEU A 91 25.71 -17.91 10.92
CA LEU A 91 25.09 -18.40 12.15
C LEU A 91 24.47 -19.79 11.93
N PRO A 92 24.47 -20.66 12.96
CA PRO A 92 23.77 -21.93 12.88
C PRO A 92 22.27 -21.69 12.78
N VAL A 93 21.60 -22.49 11.95
CA VAL A 93 20.14 -22.51 11.85
C VAL A 93 19.56 -23.09 13.15
N PRO A 94 18.74 -22.34 13.90
CA PRO A 94 18.15 -22.86 15.13
C PRO A 94 17.07 -23.90 14.82
N ASP A 95 16.86 -24.82 15.77
CA ASP A 95 15.72 -25.73 15.73
C ASP A 95 14.40 -24.92 15.80
N ARG A 96 13.45 -25.27 14.93
CA ARG A 96 12.11 -24.67 14.89
C ARG A 96 11.36 -24.83 16.21
N ALA A 97 11.60 -25.92 16.95
CA ALA A 97 10.98 -26.17 18.25
C ALA A 97 11.27 -25.07 19.30
N ARG A 98 12.26 -24.20 19.07
CA ARG A 98 12.53 -23.04 19.91
C ARG A 98 11.46 -21.94 19.79
N PHE A 99 10.67 -21.97 18.73
CA PHE A 99 9.61 -21.01 18.45
C PHE A 99 8.27 -21.69 18.69
N SER A 100 7.71 -21.51 19.89
CA SER A 100 6.35 -21.96 20.20
C SER A 100 5.29 -21.08 19.54
N GLU A 101 4.03 -21.48 19.58
CA GLU A 101 2.91 -20.56 19.33
C GLU A 101 2.78 -19.57 20.49
N ALA A 102 2.40 -18.33 20.19
CA ALA A 102 1.92 -17.39 21.21
C ALA A 102 0.40 -17.22 21.04
N PRO A 103 -0.33 -16.97 22.13
CA PRO A 103 -1.73 -16.60 22.03
C PRO A 103 -1.85 -15.27 21.25
N ARG A 104 -2.77 -15.23 20.28
CA ARG A 104 -3.05 -14.03 19.49
C ARG A 104 -3.75 -12.97 20.34
N SER A 105 -3.26 -11.75 20.28
CA SER A 105 -3.88 -10.56 20.86
C SER A 105 -4.54 -9.69 19.78
N LEU A 106 -5.26 -8.66 20.21
CA LEU A 106 -5.88 -7.71 19.27
C LEU A 106 -4.79 -6.94 18.51
N PRO A 107 -4.93 -6.74 17.19
CA PRO A 107 -3.95 -5.99 16.40
C PRO A 107 -3.73 -4.57 16.96
N ALA A 108 -2.46 -4.16 17.03
CA ALA A 108 -2.12 -2.82 17.46
C ALA A 108 -2.66 -1.78 16.47
N GLY A 109 -3.43 -0.81 16.97
CA GLY A 109 -4.04 0.24 16.14
C GLY A 109 -5.29 -0.21 15.39
N GLU A 110 -5.90 -1.33 15.77
CA GLU A 110 -7.18 -1.78 15.21
C GLU A 110 -8.24 -0.68 15.31
N VAL A 111 -8.92 -0.42 14.19
CA VAL A 111 -10.04 0.53 14.11
C VAL A 111 -11.33 -0.27 14.21
N ILE A 112 -12.06 -0.07 15.31
CA ILE A 112 -13.40 -0.63 15.50
C ILE A 112 -14.40 0.37 14.93
N ALA A 113 -14.88 0.10 13.71
CA ALA A 113 -15.93 0.90 13.11
C ALA A 113 -17.29 0.58 13.75
N GLY A 114 -18.17 1.58 13.86
CA GLY A 114 -19.58 1.34 14.15
C GLY A 114 -20.29 0.74 12.94
N ASP A 115 -21.41 0.05 13.18
CA ASP A 115 -22.24 -0.50 12.11
C ASP A 115 -22.89 0.60 11.26
N GLY A 116 -23.11 0.31 9.98
CA GLY A 116 -23.84 1.16 9.04
C GLY A 116 -23.02 1.67 7.86
N GLU A 117 -23.64 2.53 7.04
CA GLU A 117 -23.03 3.13 5.85
C GLU A 117 -22.98 4.66 5.96
N VAL A 118 -21.96 5.27 5.37
CA VAL A 118 -21.82 6.72 5.30
C VAL A 118 -22.35 7.22 3.97
N VAL A 119 -23.44 7.99 4.00
CA VAL A 119 -23.99 8.64 2.81
C VAL A 119 -23.10 9.81 2.38
N LEU A 120 -22.53 9.72 1.18
CA LEU A 120 -21.72 10.79 0.61
C LEU A 120 -22.60 11.94 0.10
N ASN A 121 -22.09 13.17 0.19
CA ASN A 121 -22.70 14.35 -0.44
C ASN A 121 -24.19 14.53 -0.12
N ALA A 122 -24.62 14.12 1.07
CA ALA A 122 -26.03 14.11 1.47
C ALA A 122 -26.73 15.46 1.22
N GLY A 123 -27.95 15.39 0.70
CA GLY A 123 -28.77 16.57 0.40
C GLY A 123 -28.36 17.35 -0.86
N ARG A 124 -27.36 16.90 -1.62
CA ARG A 124 -27.00 17.54 -2.90
C ARG A 124 -27.84 16.97 -4.05
N PRO A 125 -28.35 17.82 -4.96
CA PRO A 125 -29.00 17.32 -6.17
C PRO A 125 -27.97 16.57 -7.02
N THR A 126 -28.40 15.44 -7.59
CA THR A 126 -27.55 14.57 -8.41
C THR A 126 -28.02 14.58 -9.85
N THR A 127 -27.09 14.68 -10.79
CA THR A 127 -27.33 14.58 -12.23
C THR A 127 -26.57 13.38 -12.78
N GLU A 128 -27.24 12.52 -13.55
CA GLU A 128 -26.60 11.41 -14.24
C GLU A 128 -26.27 11.79 -15.69
N LEU A 129 -25.03 11.53 -16.12
CA LEU A 129 -24.60 11.74 -17.50
C LEU A 129 -23.93 10.48 -18.06
N VAL A 130 -24.27 10.15 -19.30
CA VAL A 130 -23.54 9.14 -20.08
C VAL A 130 -22.30 9.80 -20.69
N VAL A 131 -21.14 9.23 -20.41
CA VAL A 131 -19.83 9.75 -20.82
C VAL A 131 -19.13 8.71 -21.66
N THR A 132 -18.66 9.09 -22.84
CA THR A 132 -17.96 8.21 -23.77
C THR A 132 -16.55 8.72 -24.02
N ASN A 133 -15.53 7.89 -23.85
CA ASN A 133 -14.16 8.25 -24.25
C ASN A 133 -13.95 7.96 -25.73
N THR A 134 -13.88 9.00 -26.55
CA THR A 134 -13.64 8.91 -28.00
C THR A 134 -12.15 8.99 -28.35
N GLY A 135 -11.27 9.05 -27.35
CA GLY A 135 -9.81 9.10 -27.53
C GLY A 135 -9.18 7.72 -27.68
N ASP A 136 -7.88 7.73 -27.95
CA ASP A 136 -7.01 6.55 -28.11
C ASP A 136 -6.25 6.18 -26.83
N ARG A 137 -6.44 6.94 -25.76
CA ARG A 137 -5.75 6.79 -24.48
C ARG A 137 -6.75 6.80 -23.32
N PRO A 138 -6.41 6.12 -22.21
CA PRO A 138 -7.24 6.14 -21.03
C PRO A 138 -7.29 7.52 -20.39
N ILE A 139 -8.45 7.88 -19.85
CA ILE A 139 -8.70 9.15 -19.17
C ILE A 139 -9.23 8.86 -17.78
N GLN A 140 -8.65 9.50 -16.76
CA GLN A 140 -9.08 9.36 -15.36
C GLN A 140 -9.44 10.73 -14.80
N VAL A 141 -10.65 10.84 -14.21
CA VAL A 141 -11.19 12.09 -13.66
C VAL A 141 -11.39 11.95 -12.17
N GLY A 142 -10.78 12.83 -11.38
CA GLY A 142 -10.87 12.83 -9.91
C GLY A 142 -12.19 13.40 -9.37
N SER A 143 -12.53 13.02 -8.14
CA SER A 143 -13.76 13.40 -7.42
C SER A 143 -14.11 14.89 -7.40
N HIS A 144 -13.11 15.78 -7.36
CA HIS A 144 -13.30 17.23 -7.20
C HIS A 144 -12.92 18.05 -8.44
N TYR A 145 -12.58 17.39 -9.54
CA TYR A 145 -12.28 18.09 -10.78
C TYR A 145 -13.58 18.65 -11.40
N PRO A 146 -13.60 19.91 -11.88
CA PRO A 146 -14.77 20.47 -12.58
C PRO A 146 -15.12 19.63 -13.80
N PHE A 147 -16.26 18.93 -13.78
CA PHE A 147 -16.52 17.86 -14.75
C PHE A 147 -16.65 18.40 -16.18
N ALA A 148 -17.22 19.59 -16.35
CA ALA A 148 -17.30 20.29 -17.63
C ALA A 148 -15.93 20.61 -18.25
N GLU A 149 -14.86 20.70 -17.46
CA GLU A 149 -13.50 21.03 -17.92
C GLU A 149 -12.65 19.80 -18.25
N THR A 150 -13.20 18.59 -18.09
CA THR A 150 -12.45 17.35 -18.32
C THR A 150 -11.97 17.24 -19.77
N ASN A 151 -11.02 16.33 -20.01
CA ASN A 151 -10.43 16.12 -21.34
C ASN A 151 -11.50 16.10 -22.46
N ARG A 152 -11.25 16.85 -23.55
CA ARG A 152 -12.16 17.02 -24.69
C ARG A 152 -12.52 15.72 -25.40
N ALA A 153 -11.70 14.68 -25.27
CA ALA A 153 -11.99 13.35 -25.79
C ALA A 153 -13.10 12.61 -25.01
N LEU A 154 -13.53 13.13 -23.86
CA LEU A 154 -14.75 12.65 -23.21
C LEU A 154 -15.97 13.38 -23.83
N ALA A 155 -16.79 12.63 -24.57
CA ALA A 155 -18.04 13.08 -25.16
C ALA A 155 -19.19 12.89 -24.16
N PHE A 156 -19.84 14.00 -23.79
CA PHE A 156 -21.01 14.08 -22.93
C PHE A 156 -21.60 15.51 -23.00
N ASP A 157 -22.74 15.75 -22.36
CA ASP A 157 -23.33 17.08 -22.25
C ASP A 157 -22.54 17.98 -21.28
N ARG A 158 -21.70 18.86 -21.85
CA ARG A 158 -20.86 19.79 -21.09
C ARG A 158 -21.66 20.87 -20.37
N ALA A 159 -22.80 21.28 -20.92
CA ALA A 159 -23.64 22.31 -20.31
C ALA A 159 -24.33 21.74 -19.06
N ALA A 160 -24.83 20.51 -19.12
CA ALA A 160 -25.39 19.80 -17.97
C ALA A 160 -24.36 19.51 -16.86
N ALA A 161 -23.06 19.49 -17.20
CA ALA A 161 -21.95 19.28 -16.27
C ALA A 161 -21.35 20.59 -15.70
N ALA A 162 -21.84 21.76 -16.10
CA ALA A 162 -21.29 23.05 -15.68
C ALA A 162 -21.40 23.24 -14.16
N GLY A 163 -20.29 23.57 -13.49
CA GLY A 163 -20.25 23.71 -12.03
C GLY A 163 -20.38 22.40 -11.24
N MET A 164 -20.42 21.25 -11.92
CA MET A 164 -20.60 19.93 -11.30
C MET A 164 -19.26 19.19 -11.13
N ARG A 165 -19.24 18.21 -10.22
CA ARG A 165 -18.12 17.27 -9.98
C ARG A 165 -18.66 15.86 -9.73
N LEU A 166 -17.79 14.85 -9.81
CA LEU A 166 -18.19 13.46 -9.58
C LEU A 166 -18.72 13.24 -8.15
N ASP A 167 -19.82 12.50 -8.06
CA ASP A 167 -20.42 12.04 -6.80
C ASP A 167 -19.82 10.69 -6.36
N ILE A 168 -18.55 10.75 -5.94
CA ILE A 168 -17.76 9.60 -5.51
C ILE A 168 -16.97 9.96 -4.24
N PRO A 169 -16.37 8.98 -3.52
CA PRO A 169 -15.52 9.27 -2.36
C PRO A 169 -14.44 10.31 -2.68
N ALA A 170 -14.18 11.21 -1.74
CA ALA A 170 -13.12 12.20 -1.89
C ALA A 170 -11.77 11.51 -2.09
N GLY A 171 -10.98 11.98 -3.07
CA GLY A 171 -9.71 11.36 -3.47
C GLY A 171 -9.83 10.21 -4.48
N ALA A 172 -11.02 9.64 -4.67
CA ALA A 172 -11.25 8.63 -5.71
C ALA A 172 -11.36 9.27 -7.12
N ALA A 173 -11.37 8.42 -8.15
CA ALA A 173 -11.50 8.82 -9.54
C ALA A 173 -12.31 7.80 -10.35
N VAL A 174 -12.90 8.26 -11.45
CA VAL A 174 -13.49 7.40 -12.48
C VAL A 174 -12.55 7.33 -13.67
N ARG A 175 -12.25 6.10 -14.11
CA ARG A 175 -11.42 5.81 -15.27
C ARG A 175 -12.29 5.41 -16.46
N PHE A 176 -11.93 5.92 -17.64
CA PHE A 176 -12.54 5.64 -18.92
C PHE A 176 -11.47 5.10 -19.88
N GLU A 177 -11.57 3.84 -20.27
CA GLU A 177 -10.72 3.25 -21.31
C GLU A 177 -11.08 3.81 -22.70
N PRO A 178 -10.18 3.72 -23.71
CA PRO A 178 -10.50 4.11 -25.08
C PRO A 178 -11.77 3.41 -25.61
N GLY A 179 -12.74 4.18 -26.09
CA GLY A 179 -14.04 3.69 -26.58
C GLY A 179 -15.06 3.35 -25.49
N GLU A 180 -14.69 3.41 -24.21
CA GLU A 180 -15.60 3.06 -23.11
C GLU A 180 -16.72 4.11 -22.96
N GLN A 181 -17.95 3.63 -22.81
CA GLN A 181 -19.11 4.42 -22.42
C GLN A 181 -19.56 4.03 -21.01
N ARG A 182 -19.75 5.02 -20.13
CA ARG A 182 -20.15 4.82 -18.75
C ARG A 182 -21.07 5.94 -18.26
N THR A 183 -22.09 5.60 -17.48
CA THR A 183 -22.92 6.57 -16.77
C THR A 183 -22.25 6.98 -15.47
N VAL A 184 -22.14 8.29 -15.22
CA VAL A 184 -21.60 8.85 -13.98
C VAL A 184 -22.62 9.74 -13.29
N ARG A 185 -22.52 9.80 -11.96
CA ARG A 185 -23.29 10.72 -11.12
C ARG A 185 -22.46 11.95 -10.79
N LEU A 186 -23.09 13.11 -10.92
CA LEU A 186 -22.49 14.40 -10.64
C LEU A 186 -23.29 15.15 -9.57
N VAL A 187 -22.58 15.87 -8.71
CA VAL A 187 -23.13 16.79 -7.70
C VAL A 187 -22.51 18.18 -7.86
N PRO A 188 -23.17 19.26 -7.40
CA PRO A 188 -22.59 20.60 -7.43
C PRO A 188 -21.22 20.66 -6.73
N GLY A 189 -20.25 21.27 -7.41
CA GLY A 189 -18.94 21.62 -6.89
C GLY A 189 -19.03 22.72 -5.83
N ARG A 190 -17.97 22.89 -5.03
CA ARG A 190 -17.92 24.00 -4.07
C ARG A 190 -17.58 25.28 -4.85
N GLY A 191 -18.56 26.18 -5.00
CA GLY A 191 -18.41 27.43 -5.78
C GLY A 191 -19.37 27.57 -6.96
N GLY A 192 -20.09 26.51 -7.34
CA GLY A 192 -21.21 26.61 -8.28
C GLY A 192 -22.50 26.94 -7.53
N GLN A 193 -22.84 28.22 -7.40
CA GLN A 193 -24.25 28.60 -7.23
C GLN A 193 -24.90 28.66 -8.63
N PRO A 194 -26.21 28.38 -8.73
CA PRO A 194 -26.96 28.40 -9.99
C PRO A 194 -26.89 29.76 -10.69
#